data_AF-A0A5B0N6P4-F1
#
_entry.id   AF-A0A5B0N6P4-F1
#
_cell.length_a   1.000
_cell.length_b   1.000
_cell.length_c   1.000
_cell.angle_alpha   90.00
_cell.angle_beta   90.00
_cell.angle_gamma   90.00
#
_symmetry.space_group_name_H-M   'P 1'
#
loop_
_entity.id
_entity.type
_entity.pdbx_description
1 polymer ?
#
loop_
_entity_poly.entity_id
_entity_poly.type
_entity_poly.pdbx_seq_one_letter_code
_entity_poly.pdbx_strand_id
1 'polypeptide(L)'
;MLVKIAEALEQSGQVVESTIVFDHKALPIAQNVALDVLHSSGYAFKLVICYEREEMLLDEALAIDTNDRRETPECKTSWLVEALGSYRKTFIYSRKHHDAITALQSRFPSFTYTVRLIKRWFSTHMLLSTHVSVELVELLASVVYLLPEDEQPPTTGSSGFIRFLRFLKRWDWKNEPLLIPLQSSIGMPSNALTHFPVESLKAALQSFRSTRKKDPGFHRYTYFVATEDDLEGSRWLLSTSGGPQEGKTAKNILRPTRLISDRLQTLASASLEVLEPSLELGSVGFQPKTLFKSPLKHFDFHLILNLSCSTRLHQSVDRVCPDSVPSVFYARDPASN
;
A
#
# COMPACT_ATOMS: atom_id res chain seq x y z
N MET A 1 23.38 16.18 -8.95
CA MET A 1 23.93 14.93 -8.36
C MET A 1 23.50 13.69 -9.14
N LEU A 2 22.19 13.47 -9.36
CA LEU A 2 21.70 12.31 -10.15
C LEU A 2 22.35 12.16 -11.53
N VAL A 3 22.58 13.26 -12.26
CA VAL A 3 23.31 13.25 -13.55
C VAL A 3 24.69 12.59 -13.43
N LYS A 4 25.47 12.97 -12.42
CA LYS A 4 26.80 12.38 -12.21
C LYS A 4 26.74 10.91 -11.81
N ILE A 5 25.70 10.51 -11.09
CA ILE A 5 25.46 9.10 -10.74
C ILE A 5 25.12 8.31 -12.01
N ALA A 6 24.26 8.84 -12.87
CA ALA A 6 23.91 8.25 -14.16
C ALA A 6 25.15 8.04 -15.04
N GLU A 7 25.98 9.08 -15.22
CA GLU A 7 27.24 9.01 -15.97
C GLU A 7 28.18 7.92 -15.42
N ALA A 8 28.34 7.84 -14.10
CA ALA A 8 29.18 6.83 -13.46
C ALA A 8 28.62 5.40 -13.62
N LEU A 9 27.29 5.25 -13.58
CA LEU A 9 26.61 3.97 -13.78
C LEU A 9 26.75 3.49 -15.23
N GLU A 10 26.66 4.38 -16.21
CA GLU A 10 26.87 4.04 -17.61
C GLU A 10 28.31 3.60 -17.89
N GLN A 11 29.28 4.24 -17.25
CA GLN A 11 30.70 3.86 -17.33
C GLN A 11 30.97 2.45 -16.79
N SER A 12 30.12 1.91 -15.91
CA SER A 12 30.28 0.54 -15.39
C SER A 12 30.04 -0.55 -16.44
N GLY A 13 29.37 -0.22 -17.56
CA GLY A 13 29.00 -1.18 -18.61
C GLY A 13 27.90 -2.16 -18.21
N GLN A 14 27.34 -2.07 -17.00
CA GLN A 14 26.28 -2.96 -16.49
C GLN A 14 24.87 -2.37 -16.63
N VAL A 15 24.76 -1.09 -17.01
CA VAL A 15 23.50 -0.38 -17.19
C VAL A 15 23.18 -0.28 -18.68
N VAL A 16 21.96 -0.68 -19.05
CA VAL A 16 21.44 -0.61 -20.42
C VAL A 16 20.95 0.79 -20.72
N GLU A 17 20.21 1.37 -19.78
CA GLU A 17 19.59 2.69 -19.93
C GLU A 17 19.53 3.38 -18.57
N SER A 18 19.84 4.67 -18.54
CA SER A 18 19.66 5.53 -17.38
C SER A 18 18.92 6.80 -17.80
N THR A 19 17.87 7.19 -17.09
CA THR A 19 17.03 8.33 -17.49
C THR A 19 16.58 9.12 -16.28
N ILE A 20 16.73 10.44 -16.35
CA ILE A 20 16.22 11.35 -15.32
C ILE A 20 14.73 11.58 -15.58
N VAL A 21 13.91 11.26 -14.59
CA VAL A 21 12.46 11.35 -14.66
C VAL A 21 11.97 12.43 -13.70
N PHE A 22 11.08 13.27 -14.20
CA PHE A 22 10.42 14.32 -13.43
C PHE A 22 8.96 13.94 -13.17
N ASP A 23 8.54 13.99 -11.90
CA ASP A 23 7.13 13.93 -11.55
C ASP A 23 6.50 15.31 -11.66
N HIS A 24 5.89 15.58 -12.81
CA HIS A 24 5.22 16.84 -13.07
C HIS A 24 3.96 17.07 -12.21
N LYS A 25 3.48 16.05 -11.48
CA LYS A 25 2.34 16.18 -10.56
C LYS A 25 2.77 16.56 -9.14
N ALA A 26 4.05 16.38 -8.81
CA ALA A 26 4.58 16.74 -7.50
C ALA A 26 4.66 18.26 -7.33
N LEU A 27 4.59 18.72 -6.08
CA LEU A 27 4.78 20.13 -5.76
C LEU A 27 6.21 20.57 -6.10
N PRO A 28 6.43 21.84 -6.51
CA PRO A 28 7.77 22.32 -6.86
C PRO A 28 8.81 22.20 -5.74
N ILE A 29 8.35 22.28 -4.48
CA ILE A 29 9.20 22.17 -3.29
C ILE A 29 9.33 20.73 -2.76
N ALA A 30 8.58 19.78 -3.33
CA ALA A 30 8.64 18.39 -2.94
C ALA A 30 9.61 17.62 -3.86
N GLN A 31 10.07 16.46 -3.39
CA GLN A 31 10.88 15.56 -4.21
C GLN A 31 10.14 15.18 -5.50
N ASN A 32 10.62 15.67 -6.64
CA ASN A 32 10.01 15.49 -7.95
C ASN A 32 10.97 14.93 -9.00
N VAL A 33 12.23 14.66 -8.65
CA VAL A 33 13.24 14.10 -9.58
C VAL A 33 13.66 12.71 -9.12
N ALA A 34 13.72 11.77 -10.07
CA ALA A 34 14.28 10.44 -9.87
C ALA A 34 15.19 10.07 -11.04
N LEU A 35 16.03 9.06 -10.82
CA LEU A 35 16.83 8.41 -11.86
C LEU A 35 16.32 6.98 -12.04
N ASP A 36 15.72 6.70 -13.19
CA ASP A 36 15.33 5.34 -13.58
C ASP A 36 16.53 4.66 -14.26
N VAL A 37 16.84 3.45 -13.80
CA VAL A 37 18.01 2.66 -14.25
C VAL A 37 17.53 1.29 -14.68
N LEU A 38 17.77 0.92 -15.93
CA LEU A 38 17.59 -0.42 -16.46
C LEU A 38 18.93 -1.16 -16.44
N HIS A 39 19.04 -2.16 -15.57
CA HIS A 39 20.23 -2.98 -15.45
C HIS A 39 20.26 -4.09 -16.51
N SER A 40 21.46 -4.48 -16.96
CA SER A 40 21.70 -5.53 -17.96
C SER A 40 21.11 -6.89 -17.59
N SER A 41 20.90 -7.18 -16.30
CA SER A 41 20.22 -8.40 -15.84
C SER A 41 18.70 -8.37 -16.02
N GLY A 42 18.12 -7.28 -16.52
CA GLY A 42 16.67 -7.11 -16.69
C GLY A 42 15.93 -6.55 -15.47
N TYR A 43 16.64 -6.10 -14.42
CA TYR A 43 16.02 -5.39 -13.29
C TYR A 43 15.97 -3.88 -13.55
N ALA A 44 14.90 -3.24 -13.08
CA ALA A 44 14.75 -1.79 -13.14
C ALA A 44 14.75 -1.21 -11.72
N PHE A 45 15.49 -0.13 -11.52
CA PHE A 45 15.60 0.58 -10.25
C PHE A 45 15.21 2.03 -10.42
N LYS A 46 14.52 2.59 -9.41
CA LYS A 46 14.25 4.02 -9.30
C LYS A 46 15.06 4.56 -8.13
N LEU A 47 15.99 5.46 -8.44
CA LEU A 47 16.87 6.09 -7.47
C LEU A 47 16.38 7.50 -7.17
N VAL A 48 16.31 7.83 -5.88
CA VAL A 48 15.88 9.13 -5.38
C VAL A 48 16.88 9.57 -4.32
N ILE A 49 17.24 10.85 -4.29
CA ILE A 49 18.15 11.40 -3.28
C ILE A 49 17.34 11.76 -2.04
N CYS A 50 17.79 11.28 -0.89
CA CYS A 50 17.31 11.70 0.41
C CYS A 50 18.27 12.77 0.95
N TYR A 51 17.78 13.98 1.21
CA TYR A 51 18.55 15.01 1.89
C TYR A 51 18.12 15.11 3.36
N GLU A 52 18.98 14.67 4.28
CA GLU A 52 18.61 14.50 5.70
C GLU A 52 18.10 15.79 6.37
N ARG A 53 18.55 16.98 5.93
CA ARG A 53 18.10 18.26 6.50
C ARG A 53 16.79 18.77 5.91
N GLU A 54 16.24 18.12 4.89
CA GLU A 54 15.00 18.57 4.24
C GLU A 54 13.81 18.60 5.21
N GLU A 55 13.70 17.61 6.09
CA GLU A 55 12.67 17.60 7.14
C GLU A 55 12.79 18.83 8.06
N MET A 56 14.00 19.11 8.55
CA MET A 56 14.27 20.25 9.42
C MET A 56 13.92 21.56 8.72
N LEU A 57 14.32 21.74 7.46
CA LEU A 57 14.02 22.95 6.69
C LEU A 57 12.51 23.14 6.45
N LEU A 58 11.78 22.06 6.20
CA LEU A 58 10.33 22.10 6.01
C LEU A 58 9.60 22.39 7.34
N ASP A 59 10.04 21.82 8.45
CA ASP A 59 9.51 22.11 9.79
C ASP A 59 9.80 23.56 10.21
N GLU A 60 11.03 24.07 9.97
CA GLU A 60 11.39 25.46 10.21
C GLU A 60 10.51 26.41 9.39
N ALA A 61 10.33 26.13 8.09
CA ALA A 61 9.47 26.94 7.23
C ALA A 61 8.00 26.94 7.68
N LEU A 62 7.52 25.85 8.32
CA LEU A 62 6.18 25.80 8.91
C LEU A 62 6.07 26.56 10.24
N ALA A 63 7.18 26.72 10.96
CA ALA A 63 7.22 27.40 12.24
C ALA A 63 7.33 28.94 12.12
N ILE A 64 7.75 29.45 10.97
CA ILE A 64 7.85 30.90 10.71
C ILE A 64 6.47 31.56 10.83
N ASP A 65 6.39 32.67 11.57
CA ASP A 65 5.16 33.44 11.69
C ASP A 65 4.78 34.07 10.35
N THR A 66 3.60 33.72 9.85
CA THR A 66 3.01 34.27 8.63
C THR A 66 2.81 35.79 8.65
N ASN A 67 2.89 36.43 9.82
CA ASN A 67 2.78 37.89 9.95
C ASN A 67 4.08 38.64 9.63
N ASP A 68 5.24 37.97 9.67
CA ASP A 68 6.51 38.61 9.32
C ASP A 68 6.82 38.46 7.82
N ARG A 69 6.47 39.49 7.05
CA ARG A 69 6.65 39.53 5.59
C ARG A 69 8.12 39.42 5.12
N ARG A 70 9.11 39.54 6.02
CA ARG A 70 10.53 39.41 5.66
C ARG A 70 11.01 37.96 5.71
N GLU A 71 10.35 37.12 6.51
CA GLU A 71 10.72 35.72 6.72
C GLU A 71 9.68 34.75 6.15
N THR A 72 8.47 35.21 5.82
CA THR A 72 7.42 34.36 5.24
C THR A 72 7.90 33.60 4.01
N PRO A 73 7.81 32.26 4.00
CA PRO A 73 8.13 31.47 2.82
C PRO A 73 7.31 31.94 1.61
N GLU A 74 7.93 32.01 0.44
CA GLU A 74 7.22 32.34 -0.82
C GLU A 74 6.16 31.28 -1.18
N CYS A 75 6.25 30.09 -0.58
CA CYS A 75 5.37 28.96 -0.84
C CYS A 75 4.18 28.91 0.15
N LYS A 76 3.06 28.33 -0.32
CA LYS A 76 1.85 28.17 0.50
C LYS A 76 2.12 27.20 1.66
N THR A 77 1.62 27.50 2.86
CA THR A 77 1.69 26.59 4.03
C THR A 77 1.17 25.18 3.73
N SER A 78 0.12 25.07 2.89
CA SER A 78 -0.40 23.76 2.46
C SER A 78 0.61 22.93 1.68
N TRP A 79 1.50 23.58 0.90
CA TRP A 79 2.55 22.88 0.16
C TRP A 79 3.61 22.35 1.11
N LEU A 80 3.99 23.13 2.13
CA LEU A 80 4.96 22.71 3.14
C LEU A 80 4.47 21.46 3.90
N VAL A 81 3.20 21.47 4.36
CA VAL A 81 2.60 20.31 5.04
C VAL A 81 2.59 19.07 4.14
N GLU A 82 2.24 19.25 2.86
CA GLU A 82 2.20 18.14 1.90
C GLU A 82 3.58 17.61 1.54
N ALA A 83 4.55 18.50 1.30
CA ALA A 83 5.94 18.15 1.01
C ALA A 83 6.59 17.42 2.20
N LEU A 84 6.41 17.93 3.41
CA LEU A 84 6.89 17.32 4.65
C LEU A 84 6.28 15.93 4.87
N GLY A 85 4.97 15.82 4.67
CA GLY A 85 4.27 14.53 4.75
C GLY A 85 4.80 13.53 3.71
N SER A 86 5.00 13.97 2.47
CA SER A 86 5.56 13.14 1.38
C SER A 86 6.99 12.68 1.69
N TYR A 87 7.84 13.58 2.19
CA TYR A 87 9.21 13.30 2.60
C TYR A 87 9.23 12.24 3.72
N ARG A 88 8.51 12.49 4.82
CA ARG A 88 8.43 11.57 5.96
C ARG A 88 7.93 10.19 5.54
N LYS A 89 6.88 10.14 4.71
CA LYS A 89 6.34 8.89 4.19
C LYS A 89 7.38 8.12 3.38
N THR A 90 8.05 8.78 2.45
CA THR A 90 8.96 8.14 1.49
C THR A 90 10.27 7.71 2.14
N PHE A 91 10.92 8.60 2.88
CA PHE A 91 12.30 8.38 3.36
C PHE A 91 12.40 7.83 4.78
N ILE A 92 11.41 8.11 5.63
CA ILE A 92 11.43 7.70 7.04
C ILE A 92 10.53 6.50 7.25
N TYR A 93 9.23 6.65 6.97
CA TYR A 93 8.23 5.64 7.31
C TYR A 93 8.36 4.39 6.42
N SER A 94 8.52 4.56 5.11
CA SER A 94 8.65 3.43 4.18
C SER A 94 9.91 2.62 4.44
N ARG A 95 11.02 3.26 4.80
CA ARG A 95 12.27 2.57 5.16
C ARG A 95 12.09 1.71 6.41
N LYS A 96 11.61 2.32 7.51
CA LYS A 96 11.36 1.59 8.76
C LYS A 96 10.38 0.44 8.57
N HIS A 97 9.32 0.67 7.81
CA HIS A 97 8.33 -0.36 7.47
C HIS A 97 8.98 -1.50 6.68
N HIS A 98 9.79 -1.19 5.66
CA HIS A 98 10.51 -2.20 4.88
C HIS A 98 11.44 -3.05 5.75
N ASP A 99 12.22 -2.42 6.64
CA ASP A 99 13.13 -3.12 7.55
C ASP A 99 12.36 -4.07 8.47
N ALA A 100 11.25 -3.61 9.05
CA ALA A 100 10.43 -4.42 9.93
C ALA A 100 9.72 -5.58 9.21
N ILE A 101 9.17 -5.34 8.01
CA ILE A 101 8.58 -6.38 7.17
C ILE A 101 9.62 -7.41 6.74
N THR A 102 10.86 -6.99 6.44
CA THR A 102 11.96 -7.89 6.11
C THR A 102 12.38 -8.75 7.29
N ALA A 103 12.41 -8.18 8.50
CA ALA A 103 12.63 -8.93 9.73
C ALA A 103 11.52 -9.98 9.95
N LEU A 104 10.25 -9.64 9.70
CA LEU A 104 9.14 -10.60 9.75
C LEU A 104 9.28 -11.73 8.73
N GLN A 105 9.70 -11.43 7.50
CA GLN A 105 9.93 -12.45 6.46
C GLN A 105 11.03 -13.43 6.86
N SER A 106 12.10 -12.92 7.50
CA SER A 106 13.18 -13.75 8.04
C SER A 106 12.70 -14.63 9.20
N ARG A 107 11.83 -14.08 10.06
CA ARG A 107 11.26 -14.79 11.22
C ARG A 107 10.20 -15.82 10.84
N PHE A 108 9.41 -15.55 9.81
CA PHE A 108 8.29 -16.39 9.35
C PHE A 108 8.42 -16.67 7.84
N PRO A 109 9.03 -17.80 7.44
CA PRO A 109 9.28 -18.11 6.02
C PRO A 109 8.01 -18.14 5.14
N SER A 110 6.87 -18.50 5.71
CA SER A 110 5.55 -18.52 5.05
C SER A 110 4.95 -17.13 4.80
N PHE A 111 5.40 -16.10 5.54
CA PHE A 111 4.81 -14.75 5.51
C PHE A 111 4.85 -14.14 4.12
N THR A 112 5.97 -14.26 3.40
CA THR A 112 6.10 -13.73 2.03
C THR A 112 5.05 -14.33 1.08
N TYR A 113 4.77 -15.64 1.20
CA TYR A 113 3.79 -16.31 0.36
C TYR A 113 2.36 -15.89 0.73
N THR A 114 2.07 -15.75 2.03
CA THR A 114 0.78 -15.23 2.50
C THR A 114 0.53 -13.82 2.00
N VAL A 115 1.47 -12.90 2.19
CA VAL A 115 1.33 -11.50 1.75
C VAL A 115 1.14 -11.41 0.24
N ARG A 116 1.84 -12.21 -0.56
CA ARG A 116 1.66 -12.25 -2.02
C ARG A 116 0.26 -12.70 -2.42
N LEU A 117 -0.29 -13.72 -1.76
CA LEU A 117 -1.67 -14.17 -1.99
C LEU A 117 -2.69 -13.09 -1.59
N ILE A 118 -2.48 -12.44 -0.44
CA ILE A 118 -3.35 -11.35 0.03
C ILE A 118 -3.31 -10.18 -0.95
N LYS A 119 -2.12 -9.66 -1.30
CA LYS A 119 -1.98 -8.57 -2.28
C LYS A 119 -2.62 -8.94 -3.62
N ARG A 120 -2.45 -10.19 -4.07
CA ARG A 120 -3.11 -10.70 -5.27
C ARG A 120 -4.63 -10.64 -5.15
N TRP A 121 -5.19 -11.10 -4.04
CA TRP A 121 -6.62 -11.06 -3.76
C TRP A 121 -7.16 -9.62 -3.74
N PHE A 122 -6.50 -8.70 -3.02
CA PHE A 122 -6.85 -7.27 -3.03
C PHE A 122 -6.80 -6.66 -4.44
N SER A 123 -5.77 -6.99 -5.21
CA SER A 123 -5.60 -6.49 -6.58
C SER A 123 -6.71 -7.00 -7.51
N THR A 124 -7.08 -8.28 -7.43
CA THR A 124 -8.15 -8.85 -8.26
C THR A 124 -9.53 -8.32 -7.91
N HIS A 125 -9.71 -7.81 -6.69
CA HIS A 125 -10.93 -7.10 -6.26
C HIS A 125 -10.89 -5.59 -6.51
N MET A 126 -9.86 -5.09 -7.21
CA MET A 126 -9.67 -3.67 -7.57
C MET A 126 -9.46 -2.75 -6.35
N LEU A 127 -8.91 -3.28 -5.26
CA LEU A 127 -8.74 -2.56 -3.99
C LEU A 127 -7.29 -2.10 -3.73
N LEU A 128 -6.31 -2.86 -4.22
CA LEU A 128 -4.89 -2.58 -3.99
C LEU A 128 -4.44 -1.33 -4.75
N SER A 129 -3.72 -0.43 -4.07
CA SER A 129 -3.16 0.83 -4.61
C SER A 129 -4.19 1.82 -5.14
N THR A 130 -5.49 1.56 -4.96
CA THR A 130 -6.60 2.46 -5.28
C THR A 130 -7.32 2.91 -4.01
N HIS A 131 -7.66 1.95 -3.15
CA HIS A 131 -8.35 2.19 -1.88
C HIS A 131 -7.53 1.74 -0.68
N VAL A 132 -6.56 0.84 -0.87
CA VAL A 132 -5.74 0.29 0.21
C VAL A 132 -4.28 0.34 -0.21
N SER A 133 -3.45 0.99 0.60
CA SER A 133 -2.01 1.05 0.38
C SER A 133 -1.35 -0.33 0.56
N VAL A 134 -0.20 -0.54 -0.05
CA VAL A 134 0.51 -1.83 -0.02
C VAL A 134 0.99 -2.12 1.41
N GLU A 135 1.45 -1.08 2.08
CA GLU A 135 1.96 -1.10 3.45
C GLU A 135 0.85 -1.46 4.42
N LEU A 136 -0.35 -0.90 4.25
CA LEU A 136 -1.53 -1.29 5.04
C LEU A 136 -1.89 -2.76 4.85
N VAL A 137 -1.83 -3.28 3.63
CA VAL A 137 -2.08 -4.72 3.39
C VAL A 137 -1.02 -5.59 4.08
N GLU A 138 0.24 -5.18 4.08
CA GLU A 138 1.32 -5.89 4.79
C GLU A 138 1.13 -5.87 6.31
N LEU A 139 0.71 -4.74 6.86
CA LEU A 139 0.36 -4.62 8.28
C LEU A 139 -0.84 -5.51 8.65
N LEU A 140 -1.92 -5.47 7.87
CA LEU A 140 -3.07 -6.34 8.12
C LEU A 140 -2.70 -7.83 8.01
N ALA A 141 -1.78 -8.17 7.09
CA ALA A 141 -1.28 -9.53 6.95
C ALA A 141 -0.36 -9.95 8.11
N SER A 142 0.36 -9.02 8.76
CA SER A 142 1.24 -9.37 9.89
C SER A 142 0.46 -9.78 11.14
N VAL A 143 -0.80 -9.34 11.27
CA VAL A 143 -1.69 -9.71 12.39
C VAL A 143 -1.76 -11.22 12.58
N VAL A 144 -1.93 -11.99 11.51
CA VAL A 144 -2.10 -13.46 11.63
C VAL A 144 -0.82 -14.19 12.07
N TYR A 145 0.32 -13.51 12.07
CA TYR A 145 1.62 -14.03 12.51
C TYR A 145 2.02 -13.50 13.88
N LEU A 146 1.74 -12.23 14.16
CA LEU A 146 2.16 -11.55 15.38
C LEU A 146 1.14 -11.64 16.51
N LEU A 147 -0.14 -11.78 16.16
CA LEU A 147 -1.26 -11.91 17.08
C LEU A 147 -2.10 -13.13 16.68
N PRO A 148 -1.49 -14.34 16.63
CA PRO A 148 -2.23 -15.52 16.20
C PRO A 148 -3.31 -15.86 17.23
N GLU A 149 -4.53 -16.13 16.75
CA GLU A 149 -5.61 -16.64 17.62
C GLU A 149 -5.33 -18.06 18.08
N ASP A 150 -4.66 -18.85 17.22
CA ASP A 150 -4.14 -20.17 17.54
C ASP A 150 -2.77 -20.03 18.24
N GLU A 151 -2.33 -21.06 18.97
CA GLU A 151 -1.02 -21.02 19.68
C GLU A 151 0.19 -20.86 18.75
N GLN A 152 0.05 -21.15 17.44
CA GLN A 152 1.16 -21.16 16.50
C GLN A 152 0.89 -20.34 15.24
N PRO A 153 1.89 -19.60 14.73
CA PRO A 153 1.78 -18.84 13.49
C PRO A 153 1.63 -19.76 12.26
N PRO A 154 1.09 -19.27 11.13
CA PRO A 154 0.92 -20.07 9.93
C PRO A 154 2.26 -20.59 9.37
N THR A 155 2.34 -21.86 9.02
CA THR A 155 3.54 -22.48 8.42
C THR A 155 3.51 -22.53 6.89
N THR A 156 2.35 -22.23 6.28
CA THR A 156 2.17 -22.22 4.82
C THR A 156 1.47 -20.94 4.36
N GLY A 157 1.74 -20.54 3.10
CA GLY A 157 1.13 -19.37 2.50
C GLY A 157 -0.40 -19.42 2.47
N SER A 158 -0.96 -20.58 2.13
CA SER A 158 -2.41 -20.84 2.07
C SER A 158 -3.07 -20.80 3.45
N SER A 159 -2.46 -21.41 4.47
CA SER A 159 -2.96 -21.32 5.85
C SER A 159 -2.99 -19.87 6.33
N GLY A 160 -1.93 -19.10 6.07
CA GLY A 160 -1.90 -17.69 6.43
C GLY A 160 -2.97 -16.87 5.69
N PHE A 161 -3.23 -17.18 4.40
CA PHE A 161 -4.28 -16.53 3.63
C PHE A 161 -5.69 -16.84 4.19
N ILE A 162 -5.98 -18.09 4.53
CA ILE A 162 -7.27 -18.48 5.12
C ILE A 162 -7.48 -17.79 6.48
N ARG A 163 -6.45 -17.80 7.34
CA ARG A 163 -6.52 -17.11 8.64
C ARG A 163 -6.70 -15.61 8.47
N PHE A 164 -6.10 -15.00 7.45
CA PHE A 164 -6.29 -13.59 7.14
C PHE A 164 -7.72 -13.26 6.74
N LEU A 165 -8.37 -14.11 5.93
CA LEU A 165 -9.78 -13.93 5.58
C LEU A 165 -10.69 -14.06 6.82
N ARG A 166 -10.41 -15.01 7.71
CA ARG A 166 -11.15 -15.18 8.97
C ARG A 166 -11.00 -13.95 9.87
N PHE A 167 -9.78 -13.44 9.98
CA PHE A 167 -9.46 -12.21 10.68
C PHE A 167 -10.28 -11.03 10.11
N LEU A 168 -10.24 -10.79 8.79
CA LEU A 168 -11.01 -9.69 8.18
C LEU A 168 -12.51 -9.80 8.42
N LYS A 169 -13.07 -11.02 8.31
CA LYS A 169 -14.49 -11.29 8.57
C LYS A 169 -14.89 -10.95 10.01
N ARG A 170 -14.02 -11.25 10.99
CA ARG A 170 -14.30 -11.07 12.41
C ARG A 170 -14.03 -9.66 12.93
N TRP A 171 -12.99 -9.00 12.41
CA TRP A 171 -12.48 -7.76 13.00
C TRP A 171 -13.53 -6.64 12.98
N ASP A 172 -13.96 -6.20 14.16
CA ASP A 172 -14.84 -5.04 14.31
C ASP A 172 -14.03 -3.74 14.28
N TRP A 173 -13.62 -3.35 13.07
CA TRP A 173 -12.84 -2.14 12.83
C TRP A 173 -13.50 -0.85 13.37
N LYS A 174 -14.81 -0.86 13.66
CA LYS A 174 -15.51 0.31 14.22
C LYS A 174 -15.13 0.51 15.69
N ASN A 175 -15.14 -0.56 16.47
CA ASN A 175 -14.99 -0.50 17.92
C ASN A 175 -13.61 -0.93 18.41
N GLU A 176 -12.85 -1.67 17.59
CA GLU A 176 -11.57 -2.25 17.98
C GLU A 176 -10.41 -1.74 17.09
N PRO A 177 -9.39 -1.10 17.68
CA PRO A 177 -8.16 -0.77 16.96
C PRO A 177 -7.29 -2.01 16.76
N LEU A 178 -6.48 -2.01 15.71
CA LEU A 178 -5.39 -2.98 15.55
C LEU A 178 -4.10 -2.40 16.08
N LEU A 179 -3.54 -3.04 17.09
CA LEU A 179 -2.27 -2.66 17.71
C LEU A 179 -1.24 -3.73 17.37
N ILE A 180 -0.40 -3.47 16.38
CA ILE A 180 0.51 -4.46 15.81
C ILE A 180 1.89 -4.29 16.47
N PRO A 181 2.42 -5.30 17.19
CA PRO A 181 3.73 -5.25 17.82
C PRO A 181 4.85 -5.51 16.80
N LEU A 182 4.99 -4.58 15.86
CA LEU A 182 5.86 -4.74 14.71
C LEU A 182 7.34 -4.64 15.13
N GLN A 183 7.71 -3.61 15.89
CA GLN A 183 9.09 -3.39 16.32
C GLN A 183 9.52 -4.38 17.40
N SER A 184 8.65 -4.70 18.35
CA SER A 184 8.91 -5.70 19.39
C SER A 184 9.07 -7.12 18.84
N SER A 185 8.66 -7.36 17.59
CA SER A 185 8.82 -8.66 16.94
C SER A 185 10.20 -8.89 16.33
N ILE A 186 10.99 -7.83 16.13
CA ILE A 186 12.28 -7.90 15.45
C ILE A 186 13.29 -8.61 16.36
N GLY A 187 13.99 -9.60 15.81
CA GLY A 187 15.00 -10.38 16.53
C GLY A 187 14.44 -11.48 17.45
N MET A 188 13.11 -11.62 17.54
CA MET A 188 12.47 -12.67 18.32
C MET A 188 12.40 -14.00 17.53
N PRO A 189 12.48 -15.17 18.20
CA PRO A 189 12.33 -16.46 17.54
C PRO A 189 10.88 -16.68 17.08
N SER A 190 10.65 -17.56 16.11
CA SER A 190 9.34 -17.75 15.46
C SER A 190 8.24 -18.25 16.41
N ASN A 191 8.60 -18.95 17.49
CA ASN A 191 7.66 -19.49 18.47
C ASN A 191 7.37 -18.53 19.63
N ALA A 192 8.08 -17.40 19.75
CA ALA A 192 7.83 -16.46 20.83
C ALA A 192 6.58 -15.61 20.56
N LEU A 193 5.75 -15.44 21.58
CA LEU A 193 4.63 -14.52 21.51
C LEU A 193 5.14 -13.08 21.52
N THR A 194 4.51 -12.24 20.70
CA THR A 194 4.80 -10.81 20.61
C THR A 194 3.61 -10.04 21.14
N HIS A 195 3.89 -9.06 21.99
CA HIS A 195 2.87 -8.22 22.62
C HIS A 195 3.15 -6.76 22.34
N PHE A 196 2.09 -5.99 22.15
CA PHE A 196 2.22 -4.54 22.01
C PHE A 196 2.74 -3.95 23.33
N PRO A 197 3.75 -3.06 23.31
CA PRO A 197 4.34 -2.50 24.52
C PRO A 197 3.29 -1.84 25.42
N VAL A 198 3.30 -2.20 26.71
CA VAL A 198 2.33 -1.72 27.70
C VAL A 198 2.42 -0.20 27.87
N GLU A 199 3.62 0.36 27.78
CA GLU A 199 3.89 1.80 27.88
C GLU A 199 3.17 2.59 26.78
N SER A 200 3.19 2.07 25.55
CA SER A 200 2.58 2.70 24.38
C SER A 200 1.09 2.39 24.23
N LEU A 201 0.60 1.31 24.85
CA LEU A 201 -0.78 0.84 24.74
C LEU A 201 -1.80 1.92 25.12
N LYS A 202 -1.59 2.59 26.25
CA LYS A 202 -2.51 3.63 26.74
C LYS A 202 -2.62 4.79 25.75
N ALA A 203 -1.49 5.23 25.18
CA ALA A 203 -1.43 6.32 24.23
C ALA A 203 -2.11 5.96 22.90
N ALA A 204 -1.89 4.75 22.39
CA ALA A 204 -2.55 4.27 21.17
C ALA A 204 -4.08 4.18 21.36
N LEU A 205 -4.55 3.62 22.48
CA LEU A 205 -5.99 3.55 22.79
C LEU A 205 -6.63 4.92 22.98
N GLN A 206 -5.92 5.88 23.58
CA GLN A 206 -6.39 7.26 23.69
C GLN A 206 -6.51 7.92 22.30
N SER A 207 -5.53 7.70 21.42
CA SER A 207 -5.55 8.19 20.04
C SER A 207 -6.71 7.59 19.25
N PHE A 208 -6.99 6.30 19.42
CA PHE A 208 -8.16 5.64 18.85
C PHE A 208 -9.47 6.30 19.31
N ARG A 209 -9.66 6.47 20.63
CA ARG A 209 -10.87 7.10 21.20
C ARG A 209 -11.06 8.53 20.71
N SER A 210 -9.97 9.30 20.66
CA SER A 210 -9.98 10.68 20.14
C SER A 210 -10.40 10.71 18.67
N THR A 211 -9.86 9.80 17.85
CA THR A 211 -10.19 9.67 16.44
C THR A 211 -11.67 9.30 16.23
N ARG A 212 -12.18 8.34 17.00
CA ARG A 212 -13.60 7.94 16.97
C ARG A 212 -14.54 9.05 17.39
N LYS A 213 -14.14 9.89 18.36
CA LYS A 213 -14.91 11.09 18.76
C LYS A 213 -14.91 12.16 17.66
N LYS A 214 -13.79 12.34 16.95
CA LYS A 214 -13.66 13.33 15.86
C LYS A 214 -14.41 12.92 14.59
N ASP A 215 -14.56 11.62 14.34
CA ASP A 215 -15.19 11.08 13.13
C ASP A 215 -16.16 9.93 13.48
N PRO A 216 -17.31 10.24 14.12
CA PRO A 216 -18.28 9.21 14.53
C PRO A 216 -18.96 8.53 13.32
N GLY A 217 -18.95 9.18 12.16
CA GLY A 217 -19.52 8.65 10.92
C GLY A 217 -18.57 7.76 10.11
N PHE A 218 -17.30 7.62 10.54
CA PHE A 218 -16.25 6.87 9.84
C PHE A 218 -16.01 7.36 8.40
N HIS A 219 -16.07 8.68 8.19
CA HIS A 219 -15.89 9.28 6.86
C HIS A 219 -14.41 9.40 6.47
N ARG A 220 -13.54 9.57 7.47
CA ARG A 220 -12.10 9.82 7.31
C ARG A 220 -11.24 8.69 7.85
N TYR A 221 -11.63 8.08 8.96
CA TYR A 221 -10.83 7.11 9.70
C TYR A 221 -11.60 5.81 9.91
N THR A 222 -11.64 4.97 8.87
CA THR A 222 -12.33 3.69 8.93
C THR A 222 -11.49 2.68 9.72
N TYR A 223 -10.32 2.32 9.19
CA TYR A 223 -9.35 1.48 9.90
C TYR A 223 -8.51 2.33 10.86
N PHE A 224 -8.11 1.72 11.97
CA PHE A 224 -7.13 2.25 12.91
C PHE A 224 -6.09 1.17 13.15
N VAL A 225 -4.91 1.34 12.55
CA VAL A 225 -3.82 0.35 12.57
C VAL A 225 -2.59 1.02 13.13
N ALA A 226 -2.32 0.83 14.41
CA ALA A 226 -1.19 1.41 15.10
C ALA A 226 -0.05 0.41 15.24
N THR A 227 1.17 0.93 15.14
CA THR A 227 2.42 0.22 15.48
C THR A 227 3.13 1.00 16.58
N GLU A 228 4.20 0.45 17.15
CA GLU A 228 5.01 1.13 18.19
C GLU A 228 5.51 2.50 17.71
N ASP A 229 5.93 2.56 16.44
CA ASP A 229 6.36 3.81 15.84
C ASP A 229 5.19 4.72 15.40
N ASP A 230 3.96 4.22 15.24
CA ASP A 230 2.78 4.98 14.76
C ASP A 230 1.56 4.75 15.65
N LEU A 231 1.53 5.44 16.80
CA LEU A 231 0.45 5.27 17.79
C LEU A 231 -0.88 5.87 17.34
N GLU A 232 -0.87 6.75 16.34
CA GLU A 232 -2.08 7.33 15.75
C GLU A 232 -2.66 6.49 14.62
N GLY A 233 -1.86 5.55 14.08
CA GLY A 233 -2.22 4.67 12.98
C GLY A 233 -2.58 5.44 11.71
N SER A 234 -1.91 6.57 11.47
CA SER A 234 -2.30 7.52 10.43
C SER A 234 -1.42 7.45 9.19
N ARG A 235 -0.20 6.89 9.28
CA ARG A 235 0.84 6.96 8.24
C ARG A 235 0.43 6.37 6.88
N TRP A 236 -0.31 5.27 6.91
CA TRP A 236 -0.69 4.53 5.70
C TRP A 236 -2.16 4.70 5.31
N LEU A 237 -2.89 5.51 6.07
CA LEU A 237 -4.33 5.74 5.97
C LEU A 237 -4.69 7.19 5.67
N LEU A 238 -3.78 8.13 5.93
CA LEU A 238 -3.92 9.52 5.52
C LEU A 238 -3.11 9.78 4.26
N SER A 239 -3.78 10.22 3.21
CA SER A 239 -3.08 10.78 2.06
C SER A 239 -2.53 12.15 2.45
N THR A 240 -1.25 12.38 2.20
CA THR A 240 -0.61 13.69 2.35
C THR A 240 -0.98 14.67 1.23
N SER A 241 -1.65 14.20 0.18
CA SER A 241 -2.13 15.04 -0.92
C SER A 241 -3.42 15.77 -0.54
N GLY A 242 -3.30 17.07 -0.31
CA GLY A 242 -4.40 17.83 0.27
C GLY A 242 -4.23 19.33 0.41
N GLY A 243 -3.37 19.99 -0.38
CA GLY A 243 -3.57 21.42 -0.62
C GLY A 243 -4.96 21.72 -1.22
N PRO A 244 -5.61 22.85 -0.86
CA PRO A 244 -6.80 23.33 -1.55
C PRO A 244 -6.35 23.86 -2.92
N GLN A 245 -6.32 22.99 -3.93
CA GLN A 245 -6.37 23.42 -5.32
C GLN A 245 -7.70 22.99 -5.91
N GLU A 246 -8.46 24.02 -6.27
CA GLU A 246 -9.68 23.98 -7.05
C GLU A 246 -9.38 23.33 -8.42
N GLY A 247 -9.79 22.07 -8.58
CA GLY A 247 -9.61 21.37 -9.84
C GLY A 247 -10.08 19.93 -9.73
N LYS A 248 -11.03 19.55 -10.58
CA LYS A 248 -11.76 18.27 -10.64
C LYS A 248 -10.87 17.06 -10.98
N THR A 249 -9.80 16.81 -10.24
CA THR A 249 -8.97 15.62 -10.40
C THR A 249 -9.18 14.74 -9.18
N ALA A 250 -9.63 13.50 -9.40
CA ALA A 250 -9.92 12.55 -8.33
C ALA A 250 -8.70 12.38 -7.42
N LYS A 251 -8.84 12.80 -6.16
CA LYS A 251 -7.82 12.56 -5.13
C LYS A 251 -7.68 11.04 -4.97
N ASN A 252 -6.49 10.49 -5.16
CA ASN A 252 -6.23 9.08 -4.88
C ASN A 252 -6.29 8.86 -3.36
N ILE A 253 -7.49 8.55 -2.87
CA ILE A 253 -7.71 8.23 -1.47
C ILE A 253 -7.21 6.79 -1.24
N LEU A 254 -5.94 6.66 -0.86
CA LEU A 254 -5.32 5.38 -0.47
C LEU A 254 -5.78 4.93 0.93
N ARG A 255 -7.07 5.06 1.23
CA ARG A 255 -7.68 4.64 2.49
C ARG A 255 -9.02 3.96 2.25
N PRO A 256 -9.31 2.84 2.94
CA PRO A 256 -10.61 2.20 2.83
C PRO A 256 -11.68 3.17 3.32
N THR A 257 -12.69 3.47 2.52
CA THR A 257 -13.92 4.13 3.01
C THR A 257 -14.78 3.09 3.74
N ARG A 258 -15.80 3.52 4.49
CA ARG A 258 -16.78 2.60 5.10
C ARG A 258 -17.32 1.57 4.10
N LEU A 259 -17.71 2.01 2.91
CA LEU A 259 -18.19 1.13 1.85
C LEU A 259 -17.15 0.09 1.44
N ILE A 260 -15.89 0.50 1.29
CA ILE A 260 -14.80 -0.41 0.93
C ILE A 260 -14.50 -1.39 2.08
N SER A 261 -14.53 -0.93 3.33
CA SER A 261 -14.34 -1.80 4.50
C SER A 261 -15.46 -2.83 4.63
N ASP A 262 -16.72 -2.43 4.51
CA ASP A 262 -17.87 -3.35 4.53
C ASP A 262 -17.79 -4.35 3.35
N ARG A 263 -17.37 -3.87 2.16
CA ARG A 263 -17.13 -4.73 0.99
C ARG A 263 -15.99 -5.73 1.24
N LEU A 264 -14.90 -5.32 1.89
CA LEU A 264 -13.79 -6.22 2.23
C LEU A 264 -14.25 -7.36 3.15
N GLN A 265 -15.05 -7.07 4.17
CA GLN A 265 -15.60 -8.10 5.06
C GLN A 265 -16.57 -9.04 4.34
N THR A 266 -17.38 -8.50 3.43
CA THR A 266 -18.29 -9.28 2.58
C THR A 266 -17.52 -10.21 1.64
N LEU A 267 -16.49 -9.69 0.97
CA LEU A 267 -15.63 -10.49 0.08
C LEU A 267 -14.86 -11.57 0.87
N ALA A 268 -14.39 -11.25 2.07
CA ALA A 268 -13.73 -12.22 2.94
C ALA A 268 -14.68 -13.34 3.36
N SER A 269 -15.92 -12.99 3.72
CA SER A 269 -16.97 -13.97 4.05
C SER A 269 -17.30 -14.88 2.88
N ALA A 270 -17.56 -14.32 1.69
CA ALA A 270 -17.83 -15.09 0.48
C ALA A 270 -16.64 -15.97 0.06
N SER A 271 -15.41 -15.50 0.27
CA SER A 271 -14.20 -16.30 -0.02
C SER A 271 -14.10 -17.50 0.92
N LEU A 272 -14.44 -17.33 2.20
CA LEU A 272 -14.46 -18.41 3.19
C LEU A 272 -15.55 -19.44 2.92
N GLU A 273 -16.75 -19.01 2.50
CA GLU A 273 -17.85 -19.92 2.14
C GLU A 273 -17.47 -20.90 1.01
N VAL A 274 -16.58 -20.49 0.09
CA VAL A 274 -16.06 -21.36 -0.98
C VAL A 274 -14.89 -22.23 -0.48
N LEU A 275 -14.05 -21.69 0.41
CA LEU A 275 -12.85 -22.36 0.91
C LEU A 275 -13.14 -23.43 1.95
N GLU A 276 -13.97 -23.14 2.95
CA GLU A 276 -14.16 -24.01 4.12
C GLU A 276 -14.71 -25.40 3.76
N PRO A 277 -15.75 -25.53 2.90
CA PRO A 277 -16.19 -26.86 2.45
C PRO A 277 -15.11 -27.63 1.70
N SER A 278 -14.27 -26.93 0.94
CA SER A 278 -13.17 -27.54 0.17
C SER A 278 -12.04 -28.05 1.07
N LEU A 279 -11.90 -27.53 2.29
CA LEU A 279 -10.94 -28.01 3.28
C LEU A 279 -11.43 -29.30 3.95
N GLU A 280 -12.74 -29.46 4.12
CA GLU A 280 -13.36 -30.63 4.78
C GLU A 280 -13.56 -31.81 3.83
N LEU A 281 -14.08 -31.54 2.62
CA LEU A 281 -14.43 -32.55 1.61
C LEU A 281 -13.26 -32.94 0.70
N GLY A 282 -12.11 -32.29 0.87
CA GLY A 282 -10.95 -32.42 -0.01
C GLY A 282 -11.12 -31.64 -1.33
N SER A 283 -10.05 -31.58 -2.13
CA SER A 283 -9.96 -30.70 -3.31
C SER A 283 -10.91 -31.07 -4.48
N VAL A 284 -11.85 -31.98 -4.31
CA VAL A 284 -12.74 -32.44 -5.38
C VAL A 284 -13.73 -31.32 -5.73
N GLY A 285 -13.45 -30.61 -6.82
CA GLY A 285 -14.32 -29.54 -7.33
C GLY A 285 -13.97 -28.13 -6.83
N PHE A 286 -12.97 -27.96 -5.97
CA PHE A 286 -12.49 -26.62 -5.59
C PHE A 286 -11.88 -25.91 -6.79
N GLN A 287 -12.36 -24.70 -7.08
CA GLN A 287 -11.89 -23.85 -8.17
C GLN A 287 -11.19 -22.60 -7.59
N PRO A 288 -9.88 -22.63 -7.32
CA PRO A 288 -9.18 -21.53 -6.63
C PRO A 288 -9.35 -20.17 -7.33
N LYS A 289 -9.52 -20.17 -8.66
CA LYS A 289 -9.67 -18.96 -9.46
C LYS A 289 -10.88 -18.12 -9.09
N THR A 290 -11.95 -18.72 -8.56
CA THR A 290 -13.17 -17.99 -8.19
C THR A 290 -12.91 -16.98 -7.07
N LEU A 291 -11.98 -17.28 -6.16
CA LEU A 291 -11.54 -16.38 -5.07
C LEU A 291 -10.90 -15.09 -5.58
N PHE A 292 -10.34 -15.14 -6.79
CA PHE A 292 -9.60 -14.08 -7.44
C PHE A 292 -10.41 -13.41 -8.57
N LYS A 293 -11.75 -13.55 -8.55
CA LYS A 293 -12.66 -12.88 -9.47
C LYS A 293 -13.60 -11.97 -8.68
N SER A 294 -13.57 -10.68 -8.99
CA SER A 294 -14.47 -9.74 -8.31
C SER A 294 -15.90 -9.84 -8.86
N PRO A 295 -16.93 -9.88 -7.99
CA PRO A 295 -18.31 -9.77 -8.44
C PRO A 295 -18.56 -8.36 -8.99
N LEU A 296 -19.00 -8.28 -10.24
CA LEU A 296 -19.24 -7.00 -10.93
C LEU A 296 -20.68 -6.47 -10.78
N LYS A 297 -21.57 -7.24 -10.15
CA LYS A 297 -23.01 -6.95 -10.03
C LYS A 297 -23.34 -5.68 -9.22
N HIS A 298 -22.41 -5.22 -8.38
CA HIS A 298 -22.62 -4.09 -7.47
C HIS A 298 -22.13 -2.75 -8.04
N PHE A 299 -21.68 -2.72 -9.29
CA PHE A 299 -21.26 -1.49 -9.97
C PHE A 299 -22.34 -1.05 -10.94
N ASP A 300 -22.61 0.25 -11.00
CA ASP A 300 -23.65 0.83 -11.86
C ASP A 300 -23.34 0.67 -13.36
N PHE A 301 -22.06 0.71 -13.73
CA PHE A 301 -21.59 0.51 -15.10
C PHE A 301 -20.18 -0.07 -15.12
N HIS A 302 -19.79 -0.69 -16.24
CA HIS A 302 -18.45 -1.24 -16.44
C HIS A 302 -17.80 -0.60 -17.66
N LEU A 303 -16.56 -0.14 -17.49
CA LEU A 303 -15.70 0.29 -18.59
C LEU A 303 -14.69 -0.81 -18.87
N ILE A 304 -14.85 -1.49 -20.01
CA ILE A 304 -13.95 -2.57 -20.42
C ILE A 304 -12.81 -1.94 -21.21
N LEU A 305 -11.59 -2.02 -20.66
CA LEU A 305 -10.38 -1.55 -21.31
C LEU A 305 -9.81 -2.65 -22.22
N ASN A 306 -9.16 -2.25 -23.31
CA ASN A 306 -8.54 -3.20 -24.23
C ASN A 306 -7.35 -3.93 -23.57
N LEU A 307 -7.47 -5.24 -23.46
CA LEU A 307 -6.49 -6.12 -22.83
C LEU A 307 -5.17 -6.20 -23.61
N SER A 308 -5.18 -6.05 -24.93
CA SER A 308 -3.94 -6.11 -25.74
C SER A 308 -3.01 -4.91 -25.48
N CYS A 309 -3.53 -3.82 -24.92
CA CYS A 309 -2.72 -2.69 -24.48
C CYS A 309 -2.21 -2.84 -23.03
N SER A 310 -2.57 -3.91 -22.32
CA SER A 310 -2.19 -4.10 -20.91
C SER A 310 -0.77 -4.65 -20.78
N THR A 311 0.13 -3.86 -20.21
CA THR A 311 1.50 -4.28 -19.87
C THR A 311 1.56 -5.36 -18.78
N ARG A 312 0.44 -5.63 -18.11
CA ARG A 312 0.32 -6.61 -17.01
C ARG A 312 -0.52 -7.84 -17.40
N LEU A 313 -0.74 -8.09 -18.69
CA LEU A 313 -1.53 -9.23 -19.16
C LEU A 313 -1.00 -10.58 -18.65
N HIS A 314 0.33 -10.72 -18.51
CA HIS A 314 0.98 -11.90 -17.93
C HIS A 314 0.55 -12.20 -16.48
N GLN A 315 -0.02 -11.21 -15.79
CA GLN A 315 -0.57 -11.33 -14.45
C GLN A 315 -2.07 -11.65 -14.47
N SER A 316 -2.69 -12.01 -15.59
CA SER A 316 -4.12 -12.35 -15.61
C SER A 316 -4.42 -13.61 -14.79
N VAL A 317 -5.59 -13.67 -14.13
CA VAL A 317 -6.05 -14.87 -13.39
C VAL A 317 -6.41 -16.00 -14.35
N ASP A 318 -7.00 -15.63 -15.48
CA ASP A 318 -7.27 -16.53 -16.59
C ASP A 318 -6.16 -16.42 -17.64
N ARG A 319 -5.73 -17.54 -18.22
CA ARG A 319 -4.79 -17.51 -19.33
C ARG A 319 -5.48 -16.86 -20.52
N VAL A 320 -5.05 -15.65 -20.86
CA VAL A 320 -5.44 -14.99 -22.11
C VAL A 320 -4.34 -15.31 -23.12
N CYS A 321 -4.69 -15.96 -24.23
CA CYS A 321 -3.73 -16.17 -25.31
C CYS A 321 -3.46 -14.81 -25.97
N PRO A 322 -2.21 -14.30 -26.01
CA PRO A 322 -1.92 -12.99 -26.57
C PRO A 322 -2.45 -12.82 -28.00
N ASP A 323 -2.35 -13.89 -28.80
CA ASP A 323 -2.77 -13.94 -30.20
C ASP A 323 -4.30 -13.97 -30.39
N SER A 324 -5.06 -14.22 -29.32
CA SER A 324 -6.53 -14.26 -29.36
C SER A 324 -7.20 -12.92 -29.05
N VAL A 325 -6.43 -11.91 -28.62
CA VAL A 325 -6.97 -10.57 -28.39
C VAL A 325 -6.90 -9.81 -29.71
N PRO A 326 -8.04 -9.41 -30.32
CA PRO A 326 -8.02 -8.71 -31.59
C PRO A 326 -7.16 -7.45 -31.46
N SER A 327 -6.07 -7.43 -32.20
CA SER A 327 -5.21 -6.26 -32.35
C SER A 327 -5.96 -5.28 -33.25
N VAL A 328 -6.78 -4.42 -32.64
CA VAL A 328 -7.33 -3.26 -33.35
C VAL A 328 -6.18 -2.26 -33.52
N PHE A 329 -5.23 -2.58 -34.40
CA PHE A 329 -4.38 -1.59 -35.00
C PHE A 329 -5.26 -0.78 -35.95
N TYR A 330 -5.26 0.54 -35.76
CA TYR A 330 -5.79 1.49 -36.72
C TYR A 330 -5.16 1.20 -38.09
N ALA A 331 -5.88 0.48 -38.95
CA ALA A 331 -5.73 0.66 -40.37
C ALA A 331 -6.18 2.10 -40.64
N ARG A 332 -5.21 3.02 -40.77
CA ARG A 332 -5.46 4.23 -41.55
C ARG A 332 -5.76 3.72 -42.96
N ASP A 333 -7.01 3.80 -43.37
CA ASP A 333 -7.37 3.68 -44.77
C ASP A 333 -6.51 4.67 -45.58
N PRO A 334 -5.67 4.22 -46.52
CA PRO A 334 -5.02 5.11 -47.48
C PRO A 334 -5.97 5.34 -48.67
N ALA A 335 -7.22 5.71 -48.38
CA ALA A 335 -8.22 5.97 -49.42
C ALA A 335 -9.32 6.91 -48.91
N SER A 336 -8.95 8.15 -48.63
CA SER A 336 -9.85 9.30 -48.79
C SER A 336 -9.07 10.43 -49.47
N ASN A 337 -9.05 10.36 -50.80
CA ASN A 337 -8.90 11.53 -51.65
C ASN A 337 -10.23 12.29 -51.68
#